data_AF-A0A4Y8Y2N9-F1
#
_entry.id   AF-A0A4Y8Y2N9-F1
#
_cell.length_a   1.000
_cell.length_b   1.000
_cell.length_c   1.000
_cell.angle_alpha   90.00
_cell.angle_beta   90.00
_cell.angle_gamma   90.00
#
_symmetry.space_group_name_H-M   'P 1'
#
loop_
_entity.id
_entity.type
_entity.pdbx_description
1 polymer ?
#
loop_
_entity_poly.entity_id
_entity_poly.type
_entity_poly.pdbx_seq_one_letter_code
_entity_poly.pdbx_strand_id
1 'polypeptide(L)'
;MTEQSPPTTLTDGEQAFVEKVAQYYFENDGMPHDRGRVVGWMMICEPPEQTAADIEKALGAPRAAIDRIVDQLTPENDPVSVFERSGTLQENYTVRLRENSWGPKVRGIFSEFPDFHRVAADGLAGLRAENAPEDRLRRLANMERFLGFVSAEMPAILDRYEKRGTRSAD
;
A
#
# COMPACT_ATOMS: atom_id res chain seq x y z
N MET A 1 -19.36 10.90 -32.27
CA MET A 1 -18.67 10.80 -30.99
C MET A 1 -19.56 9.96 -30.10
N THR A 2 -19.38 8.64 -30.13
CA THR A 2 -20.22 7.69 -29.38
C THR A 2 -19.68 7.62 -27.96
N GLU A 3 -20.38 8.26 -27.01
CA GLU A 3 -20.26 7.93 -25.58
C GLU A 3 -20.67 6.47 -25.41
N GLN A 4 -19.69 5.56 -25.43
CA GLN A 4 -19.89 4.21 -24.92
C GLN A 4 -19.94 4.33 -23.40
N SER A 5 -21.14 4.23 -22.83
CA SER A 5 -21.30 3.99 -21.40
C SER A 5 -20.51 2.72 -21.02
N PRO A 6 -19.70 2.74 -19.95
CA PRO A 6 -18.90 1.58 -19.56
C PRO A 6 -19.80 0.38 -19.26
N PRO A 7 -19.31 -0.85 -19.49
CA PRO A 7 -20.07 -2.08 -19.22
C PRO A 7 -20.64 -2.07 -17.79
N THR A 8 -21.88 -2.54 -17.67
CA THR A 8 -22.69 -2.41 -16.44
C THR A 8 -22.39 -3.50 -15.41
N THR A 9 -21.48 -4.42 -15.73
CA THR A 9 -21.05 -5.52 -14.86
C THR A 9 -19.64 -5.94 -15.31
N LEU A 10 -18.80 -6.34 -14.35
CA LEU A 10 -17.48 -6.92 -14.62
C LEU A 10 -17.59 -8.07 -15.63
N THR A 11 -16.64 -8.16 -16.54
CA THR A 11 -16.42 -9.36 -17.33
C THR A 11 -15.96 -10.51 -16.42
N ASP A 12 -16.13 -11.75 -16.87
CA ASP A 12 -15.68 -12.93 -16.12
C ASP A 12 -14.18 -12.86 -15.75
N GLY A 13 -13.36 -12.30 -16.65
CA GLY A 13 -11.93 -12.13 -16.42
C GLY A 13 -11.63 -11.12 -15.32
N GLU A 14 -12.29 -9.97 -15.33
CA GLU A 14 -12.13 -8.94 -14.30
C GLU A 14 -12.65 -9.44 -12.95
N GLN A 15 -13.82 -10.08 -12.94
CA GLN A 15 -14.40 -10.67 -11.73
C GLN A 15 -13.46 -11.72 -11.11
N ALA A 16 -12.88 -12.60 -11.92
CA ALA A 16 -11.94 -13.61 -11.45
C ALA A 16 -10.65 -12.99 -10.89
N PHE A 17 -10.16 -11.90 -11.49
CA PHE A 17 -9.01 -11.16 -10.96
C PHE A 17 -9.33 -10.49 -9.62
N VAL A 18 -10.43 -9.74 -9.56
CA VAL A 18 -10.92 -9.05 -8.36
C VAL A 18 -11.06 -10.03 -7.18
N GLU A 19 -11.63 -11.21 -7.42
CA GLU A 19 -11.77 -12.22 -6.36
C GLU A 19 -10.43 -12.84 -5.94
N LYS A 20 -9.50 -13.06 -6.88
CA LYS A 20 -8.15 -13.53 -6.54
C LYS A 20 -7.38 -12.52 -5.67
N VAL A 21 -7.53 -11.23 -5.96
CA VAL A 21 -6.95 -10.16 -5.12
C VAL A 21 -7.57 -10.18 -3.73
N ALA A 22 -8.90 -10.32 -3.64
CA ALA A 22 -9.60 -10.43 -2.37
C ALA A 22 -9.12 -11.64 -1.54
N GLN A 23 -9.01 -12.81 -2.16
CA GLN A 23 -8.48 -14.01 -1.51
C GLN A 23 -7.04 -13.83 -1.03
N TYR A 24 -6.17 -13.28 -1.88
CA TYR A 24 -4.76 -13.05 -1.53
C TYR A 24 -4.61 -12.16 -0.30
N TYR A 25 -5.35 -11.05 -0.23
CA TYR A 25 -5.28 -10.13 0.90
C TYR A 25 -5.95 -10.69 2.16
N PHE A 26 -6.99 -11.50 2.01
CA PHE A 26 -7.60 -12.18 3.15
C PHE A 26 -6.66 -13.20 3.79
N GLU A 27 -5.99 -14.04 2.99
CA GLU A 27 -5.08 -15.08 3.48
C GLU A 27 -3.82 -14.52 4.15
N ASN A 28 -3.25 -13.46 3.58
CA ASN A 28 -1.95 -12.93 4.04
C ASN A 28 -2.06 -11.85 5.12
N ASP A 29 -3.07 -10.99 5.02
CA ASP A 29 -3.17 -9.78 5.85
C ASP A 29 -4.43 -9.77 6.74
N GLY A 30 -5.27 -10.82 6.67
CA GLY A 30 -6.57 -10.87 7.36
C GLY A 30 -7.57 -9.82 6.87
N MET A 31 -7.32 -9.24 5.70
CA MET A 31 -8.12 -8.16 5.13
C MET A 31 -9.50 -8.68 4.71
N PRO A 32 -10.61 -7.99 5.04
CA PRO A 32 -11.93 -8.39 4.56
C PRO A 32 -12.01 -8.46 3.04
N HIS A 33 -12.68 -9.49 2.50
CA HIS A 33 -12.81 -9.69 1.05
C HIS A 33 -13.32 -8.45 0.31
N ASP A 34 -14.34 -7.75 0.84
CA ASP A 34 -14.90 -6.57 0.17
C ASP A 34 -13.87 -5.45 -0.01
N ARG A 35 -12.95 -5.29 0.95
CA ARG A 35 -11.85 -4.34 0.81
C ARG A 35 -10.89 -4.78 -0.29
N GLY A 36 -10.54 -6.06 -0.31
CA GLY A 36 -9.71 -6.64 -1.37
C GLY A 36 -10.35 -6.55 -2.76
N ARG A 37 -11.68 -6.65 -2.85
CA ARG A 37 -12.41 -6.48 -4.11
C ARG A 37 -12.32 -5.05 -4.64
N VAL A 38 -12.46 -4.04 -3.77
CA VAL A 38 -12.26 -2.63 -4.16
C VAL A 38 -10.83 -2.41 -4.63
N VAL A 39 -9.83 -2.91 -3.89
CA VAL A 39 -8.42 -2.82 -4.31
C VAL A 39 -8.22 -3.47 -5.68
N GLY A 40 -8.71 -4.70 -5.87
CA GLY A 40 -8.60 -5.43 -7.12
C GLY A 40 -9.25 -4.70 -8.29
N TRP A 41 -10.44 -4.11 -8.11
CA TRP A 41 -11.10 -3.33 -9.14
C TRP A 41 -10.30 -2.09 -9.52
N MET A 42 -9.84 -1.33 -8.52
CA MET A 42 -9.06 -0.10 -8.76
C MET A 42 -7.70 -0.36 -9.44
N MET A 43 -7.22 -1.60 -9.47
CA MET A 43 -6.00 -1.97 -10.20
C MET A 43 -6.22 -2.13 -11.72
N ILE A 44 -7.46 -2.35 -12.16
CA ILE A 44 -7.77 -2.70 -13.55
C ILE A 44 -8.89 -1.85 -14.17
N CYS A 45 -9.57 -1.02 -13.39
CA CYS A 45 -10.70 -0.24 -13.83
C CYS A 45 -10.34 0.72 -14.98
N GLU A 46 -11.26 0.87 -15.93
CA GLU A 46 -11.18 1.87 -16.98
C GLU A 46 -12.48 2.72 -16.98
N PRO A 47 -12.38 4.05 -16.86
CA PRO A 47 -11.16 4.86 -16.68
C PRO A 47 -10.45 4.65 -15.32
N PRO A 48 -9.15 4.96 -15.19
CA PRO A 48 -8.38 4.73 -13.95
C PRO A 48 -8.83 5.61 -12.76
N GLU A 49 -9.52 6.71 -13.05
CA GLU A 49 -10.25 7.49 -12.05
C GLU A 49 -11.70 7.01 -12.02
N GLN A 50 -12.16 6.59 -10.86
CA GLN A 50 -13.50 6.05 -10.64
C GLN A 50 -14.26 6.93 -9.66
N THR A 51 -15.51 7.27 -9.96
CA THR A 51 -16.39 7.82 -8.92
C THR A 51 -16.85 6.71 -7.99
N ALA A 52 -17.25 7.04 -6.76
CA ALA A 52 -17.79 5.99 -5.89
C ALA A 52 -19.11 5.37 -6.39
N ALA A 53 -19.86 6.07 -7.26
CA ALA A 53 -20.99 5.47 -7.98
C ALA A 53 -20.54 4.42 -9.02
N ASP A 54 -19.41 4.64 -9.69
CA ASP A 54 -18.85 3.67 -10.63
C ASP A 54 -18.37 2.41 -9.91
N ILE A 55 -17.72 2.58 -8.75
CA ILE A 55 -17.28 1.45 -7.90
C ILE A 55 -18.48 0.66 -7.38
N GLU A 56 -19.52 1.33 -6.88
CA GLU A 56 -20.77 0.69 -6.44
C GLU A 56 -21.41 -0.11 -7.57
N LYS A 57 -21.49 0.47 -8.77
CA LYS A 57 -22.05 -0.18 -9.95
C LYS A 57 -21.23 -1.40 -10.37
N ALA A 58 -19.90 -1.28 -10.41
CA ALA A 58 -19.01 -2.35 -10.85
C ALA A 58 -19.03 -3.54 -9.89
N LEU A 59 -18.96 -3.28 -8.58
CA LEU A 59 -18.84 -4.32 -7.54
C LEU A 59 -20.18 -4.80 -6.97
N GLY A 60 -21.28 -4.12 -7.28
CA GLY A 60 -22.60 -4.42 -6.71
C GLY A 60 -22.66 -4.26 -5.19
N ALA A 61 -21.80 -3.40 -4.63
CA ALA A 61 -21.66 -3.19 -3.20
C ALA A 61 -22.28 -1.85 -2.78
N PRO A 62 -22.96 -1.77 -1.62
CA PRO A 62 -23.67 -0.56 -1.23
C PRO A 62 -22.71 0.61 -0.99
N ARG A 63 -23.12 1.82 -1.38
CA ARG A 63 -22.35 3.07 -1.19
C ARG A 63 -21.67 3.20 0.16
N ALA A 64 -22.38 2.94 1.26
CA ALA A 64 -21.83 3.06 2.61
C ALA A 64 -20.68 2.08 2.91
N ALA A 65 -20.62 0.92 2.24
CA ALA A 65 -19.48 0.01 2.34
C ALA A 65 -18.29 0.53 1.52
N ILE A 66 -18.54 1.04 0.31
CA ILE A 66 -17.51 1.68 -0.52
C ILE A 66 -16.87 2.85 0.23
N ASP A 67 -17.67 3.73 0.83
CA ASP A 67 -17.17 4.90 1.57
C ASP A 67 -16.23 4.49 2.72
N ARG A 68 -16.62 3.49 3.52
CA ARG A 68 -15.76 2.99 4.61
C ARG A 68 -14.47 2.39 4.10
N ILE A 69 -14.52 1.66 2.99
CA ILE A 69 -13.33 1.03 2.40
C ILE A 69 -12.40 2.09 1.82
N VAL A 70 -12.95 3.04 1.06
CA VAL A 70 -12.18 4.13 0.46
C VAL A 70 -11.51 4.97 1.55
N ASP A 71 -12.22 5.31 2.62
CA ASP A 71 -11.65 6.07 3.74
C ASP A 71 -10.41 5.38 4.35
N GLN A 72 -10.45 4.04 4.48
CA GLN A 72 -9.31 3.24 4.94
C GLN A 72 -8.18 3.12 3.90
N LEU A 73 -8.49 3.24 2.60
CA LEU A 73 -7.52 3.18 1.51
C LEU A 73 -6.89 4.55 1.22
N THR A 74 -7.55 5.64 1.60
CA THR A 74 -7.09 7.02 1.41
C THR A 74 -7.02 7.77 2.73
N PRO A 75 -6.19 7.32 3.70
CA PRO A 75 -6.07 7.99 4.98
C PRO A 75 -5.59 9.43 4.81
N GLU A 76 -6.23 10.34 5.53
CA GLU A 76 -5.88 11.75 5.52
C GLU A 76 -4.43 11.93 6.02
N ASN A 77 -3.62 12.70 5.27
CA ASN A 77 -2.21 12.95 5.54
C ASN A 77 -1.23 11.77 5.32
N ASP A 78 -1.60 10.74 4.54
CA ASP A 78 -0.62 9.75 4.05
C ASP A 78 -0.15 10.11 2.61
N PRO A 79 0.96 10.86 2.45
CA PRO A 79 1.48 11.22 1.13
C PRO A 79 2.01 10.02 0.34
N VAL A 80 2.19 8.86 0.99
CA VAL A 80 2.65 7.63 0.34
C VAL A 80 1.52 6.63 0.14
N SER A 81 0.26 7.01 0.38
CA SER A 81 -0.88 6.13 0.12
C SER A 81 -0.91 5.72 -1.36
N VAL A 82 -1.24 4.45 -1.57
CA VAL A 82 -1.35 3.83 -2.90
C VAL A 82 -2.54 4.39 -3.67
N PHE A 83 -3.59 4.80 -2.95
CA PHE A 83 -4.79 5.40 -3.53
C PHE A 83 -4.89 6.89 -3.19
N GLU A 84 -5.48 7.63 -4.12
CA GLU A 84 -5.82 9.04 -3.94
C GLU A 84 -7.33 9.23 -4.07
N ARG A 85 -7.92 10.01 -3.15
CA ARG A 85 -9.32 10.46 -3.21
C ARG A 85 -9.36 11.96 -3.47
N SER A 86 -10.23 12.37 -4.40
CA SER A 86 -10.57 13.79 -4.63
C SER A 86 -12.02 14.04 -4.25
N GLY A 87 -12.27 15.00 -3.36
CA GLY A 87 -13.59 15.30 -2.81
C GLY A 87 -13.86 14.64 -1.46
N THR A 88 -15.05 14.91 -0.92
CA THR A 88 -15.48 14.45 0.42
C THR A 88 -16.37 13.21 0.33
N LEU A 89 -16.40 12.37 1.38
CA LEU A 89 -17.27 11.17 1.42
C LEU A 89 -18.77 11.52 1.31
N GLN A 90 -19.16 12.74 1.71
CA GLN A 90 -20.54 13.22 1.59
C GLN A 90 -20.95 13.55 0.16
N GLU A 91 -20.00 13.62 -0.77
CA GLU A 91 -20.20 13.95 -2.19
C GLU A 91 -19.88 12.76 -3.09
N ASN A 92 -20.10 12.89 -4.40
CA ASN A 92 -19.62 11.89 -5.35
C ASN A 92 -18.13 12.10 -5.65
N TYR A 93 -17.28 11.73 -4.69
CA TYR A 93 -15.83 11.77 -4.82
C TYR A 93 -15.31 10.81 -5.89
N THR A 94 -14.07 11.07 -6.34
CA THR A 94 -13.30 10.17 -7.20
C THR A 94 -12.18 9.51 -6.42
N VAL A 95 -11.82 8.29 -6.85
CA VAL A 95 -10.67 7.53 -6.36
C VAL A 95 -9.86 7.07 -7.55
N ARG A 96 -8.54 7.06 -7.40
CA ARG A 96 -7.63 6.48 -8.40
C ARG A 96 -6.45 5.77 -7.74
N LEU A 97 -5.94 4.74 -8.41
CA LEU A 97 -4.63 4.17 -8.09
C LEU A 97 -3.54 5.15 -8.55
N ARG A 98 -2.59 5.48 -7.67
CA ARG A 98 -1.45 6.33 -8.04
C ARG A 98 -0.45 5.51 -8.87
N GLU A 99 -0.21 5.93 -10.11
CA GLU A 99 0.69 5.26 -11.08
C GLU A 99 2.10 4.97 -10.53
N ASN A 100 2.65 5.87 -9.70
CA ASN A 100 4.00 5.75 -9.13
C ASN A 100 4.03 5.61 -7.60
N SER A 101 2.98 5.05 -6.99
CA SER A 101 2.88 4.97 -5.51
C SER A 101 3.83 3.97 -4.86
N TRP A 102 4.21 2.90 -5.56
CA TRP A 102 4.93 1.80 -4.92
C TRP A 102 6.33 2.18 -4.43
N GLY A 103 7.09 2.96 -5.20
CA GLY A 103 8.41 3.46 -4.79
C GLY A 103 8.36 4.30 -3.51
N PRO A 104 7.57 5.38 -3.47
CA PRO A 104 7.31 6.17 -2.27
C PRO A 104 6.74 5.35 -1.10
N LYS A 105 5.82 4.41 -1.34
CA LYS A 105 5.27 3.54 -0.28
C LYS A 105 6.36 2.70 0.37
N VAL A 106 7.16 2.01 -0.44
CA VAL A 106 8.30 1.22 0.05
C VAL A 106 9.28 2.13 0.79
N ARG A 107 9.59 3.32 0.24
CA ARG A 107 10.45 4.31 0.90
C ARG A 107 9.92 4.72 2.28
N GLY A 108 8.62 4.98 2.40
CA GLY A 108 7.96 5.31 3.66
C GLY A 108 7.98 4.18 4.68
N ILE A 109 7.80 2.92 4.25
CA ILE A 109 7.91 1.76 5.16
C ILE A 109 9.30 1.69 5.79
N PHE A 110 10.35 1.96 5.01
CA PHE A 110 11.73 1.85 5.47
C PHE A 110 12.29 3.15 6.08
N SER A 111 11.57 4.28 6.03
CA SER A 111 12.10 5.56 6.52
C SER A 111 12.32 5.61 8.03
N GLU A 112 11.61 4.77 8.80
CA GLU A 112 11.73 4.69 10.26
C GLU A 112 12.90 3.78 10.71
N PHE A 113 13.40 2.92 9.83
CA PHE A 113 14.40 1.92 10.18
C PHE A 113 15.73 2.53 10.65
N PRO A 114 16.24 3.64 10.08
CA PRO A 114 17.46 4.29 10.57
C PRO A 114 17.33 4.86 11.99
N ASP A 115 16.15 5.38 12.35
CA ASP A 115 15.88 5.88 13.70
C ASP A 115 15.77 4.70 14.69
N PHE A 116 15.03 3.66 14.33
CA PHE A 116 14.88 2.49 15.19
C PHE A 116 16.18 1.69 15.35
N HIS A 117 17.02 1.64 14.30
CA HIS A 117 18.38 1.11 14.37
C HIS A 117 19.22 1.82 15.45
N ARG A 118 19.16 3.15 15.52
CA ARG A 118 19.86 3.93 16.57
C ARG A 118 19.36 3.58 17.96
N VAL A 119 18.04 3.53 18.15
CA VAL A 119 17.44 3.12 19.44
C VAL A 119 17.89 1.71 19.85
N ALA A 120 17.92 0.76 18.91
CA ALA A 120 18.35 -0.60 19.17
C ALA A 120 19.86 -0.67 19.51
N ALA A 121 20.70 0.10 18.83
CA ALA A 121 22.13 0.19 19.10
C ALA A 121 22.42 0.78 20.48
N ASP A 122 21.74 1.86 20.85
CA ASP A 122 21.86 2.49 22.18
C ASP A 122 21.41 1.54 23.29
N GLY A 123 20.26 0.86 23.10
CA GLY A 123 19.78 -0.14 24.05
C GLY A 123 20.75 -1.30 24.21
N LEU A 124 21.39 -1.75 23.11
CA LEU A 124 22.39 -2.81 23.15
C LEU A 124 23.66 -2.37 23.91
N ALA A 125 24.10 -1.12 23.73
CA ALA A 125 25.22 -0.56 24.47
C ALA A 125 24.92 -0.47 25.98
N GLY A 126 23.73 0.01 26.35
CA GLY A 126 23.29 0.07 27.75
C GLY A 126 23.23 -1.31 28.42
N LEU A 127 22.63 -2.29 27.74
CA LEU A 127 22.55 -3.66 28.27
C LEU A 127 23.93 -4.32 28.42
N ARG A 128 24.88 -4.01 27.55
CA ARG A 128 26.27 -4.47 27.69
C ARG A 128 26.94 -3.84 28.92
N ALA A 129 26.73 -2.54 29.15
CA ALA A 129 27.28 -1.85 30.32
C ALA A 129 26.76 -2.43 31.65
N GLU A 130 25.53 -2.95 31.65
CA GLU A 130 24.92 -3.62 32.80
C GLU A 130 25.24 -5.12 32.91
N ASN A 131 26.12 -5.66 32.05
CA ASN A 131 26.44 -7.09 31.98
C ASN A 131 25.20 -7.99 31.83
N ALA A 132 24.24 -7.57 30.99
CA ALA A 132 23.05 -8.38 30.72
C ALA A 132 23.43 -9.75 30.12
N PRO A 133 22.61 -10.81 30.32
CA PRO A 133 22.89 -12.14 29.79
C PRO A 133 23.03 -12.16 28.26
N GLU A 134 23.98 -12.96 27.77
CA GLU A 134 24.31 -13.08 26.33
C GLU A 134 23.10 -13.37 25.44
N ASP A 135 22.19 -14.24 25.88
CA ASP A 135 20.98 -14.56 25.11
C ASP A 135 20.07 -13.35 24.90
N ARG A 136 20.05 -12.41 25.85
CA ARG A 136 19.29 -11.16 25.76
C ARG A 136 19.97 -10.19 24.79
N LEU A 137 21.29 -10.05 24.88
CA LEU A 137 22.09 -9.25 23.96
C LEU A 137 21.96 -9.75 22.52
N ARG A 138 22.02 -11.07 22.32
CA ARG A 138 21.96 -11.70 21.00
C ARG A 138 20.66 -11.41 20.25
N ARG A 139 19.51 -11.43 20.92
CA ARG A 139 18.22 -11.10 20.28
C ARG A 139 18.19 -9.66 19.76
N LEU A 140 18.64 -8.71 20.57
CA LEU A 140 18.67 -7.30 20.19
C LEU A 140 19.73 -7.04 19.11
N ALA A 141 20.91 -7.63 19.23
CA ALA A 141 21.99 -7.52 18.25
C ALA A 141 21.61 -8.11 16.87
N ASN A 142 20.80 -9.17 16.83
CA ASN A 142 20.31 -9.72 15.56
C ASN A 142 19.35 -8.75 14.86
N MET A 143 18.44 -8.13 15.60
CA MET A 143 17.50 -7.15 15.07
C MET A 143 18.22 -5.87 14.64
N GLU A 144 19.09 -5.32 15.49
CA GLU A 144 19.89 -4.13 15.20
C GLU A 144 20.72 -4.31 13.91
N ARG A 145 21.45 -5.41 13.79
CA ARG A 145 22.23 -5.72 12.58
C ARG A 145 21.37 -5.74 11.31
N PHE A 146 20.19 -6.34 11.38
CA PHE A 146 19.27 -6.38 10.24
C PHE A 146 18.78 -4.98 9.87
N LEU A 147 18.33 -4.20 10.85
CA LEU A 147 17.89 -2.82 10.63
C LEU A 147 19.00 -1.95 10.03
N GLY A 148 20.23 -2.10 10.49
CA GLY A 148 21.40 -1.40 9.97
C GLY A 148 21.70 -1.75 8.51
N PHE A 149 21.68 -3.05 8.17
CA PHE A 149 21.86 -3.51 6.78
C PHE A 149 20.78 -2.96 5.84
N VAL A 150 19.50 -3.12 6.21
CA VAL A 150 18.37 -2.66 5.37
C VAL A 150 18.41 -1.14 5.20
N SER A 151 18.71 -0.40 6.26
CA SER A 151 18.81 1.06 6.23
C SER A 151 19.90 1.56 5.28
N ALA A 152 21.00 0.80 5.14
CA ALA A 152 22.10 1.13 4.22
C ALA A 152 21.76 0.78 2.76
N GLU A 153 21.11 -0.35 2.52
CA GLU A 153 20.89 -0.88 1.16
C GLU A 153 19.62 -0.32 0.48
N MET A 154 18.55 -0.07 1.24
CA MET A 154 17.25 0.30 0.67
C MET A 154 17.28 1.58 -0.19
N PRO A 155 17.97 2.67 0.20
CA PRO A 155 18.07 3.85 -0.65
C PRO A 155 18.66 3.55 -2.03
N ALA A 156 19.73 2.78 -2.09
CA ALA A 156 20.39 2.42 -3.36
C ALA A 156 19.52 1.48 -4.22
N ILE A 157 18.72 0.61 -3.62
CA ILE A 157 17.75 -0.22 -4.34
C ILE A 157 16.68 0.64 -4.99
N LEU A 158 16.08 1.56 -4.23
CA LEU A 158 15.01 2.45 -4.74
C LEU A 158 15.52 3.39 -5.83
N ASP A 159 16.68 4.00 -5.64
CA ASP A 159 17.28 4.90 -6.64
C ASP A 159 17.57 4.17 -7.96
N ARG A 160 17.97 2.89 -7.91
CA ARG A 160 18.17 2.07 -9.12
C ARG A 160 16.86 1.74 -9.81
N TYR A 161 15.79 1.48 -9.06
CA TYR A 161 14.46 1.24 -9.61
C TYR A 161 13.92 2.49 -10.32
N GLU A 162 13.98 3.65 -9.67
CA GLU A 162 13.54 4.92 -10.23
C GLU A 162 14.28 5.25 -11.54
N LYS A 163 15.61 5.09 -11.57
CA LYS A 163 16.43 5.30 -12.77
C LYS A 163 16.09 4.36 -13.94
N ARG A 164 15.52 3.17 -13.69
CA ARG A 164 15.07 2.24 -14.74
C ARG A 164 13.70 2.64 -15.30
N GLY A 165 12.80 3.13 -14.44
CA GLY A 165 11.47 3.61 -14.84
C GLY A 165 11.56 4.81 -15.78
N THR A 166 12.44 5.78 -15.51
CA THR A 166 12.62 6.98 -16.35
C THR A 166 13.19 6.67 -17.74
N ARG A 167 13.86 5.52 -17.93
CA ARG A 167 14.49 5.13 -19.20
C ARG A 167 13.58 4.36 -20.16
N SER A 168 12.36 4.03 -19.75
CA SER A 168 11.38 3.29 -20.58
C SER A 168 10.29 4.18 -21.17
N ALA A 169 10.39 5.51 -20.98
CA ALA A 169 9.45 6.52 -21.45
C ALA A 169 10.04 7.42 -22.57
N ASP A 170 11.16 7.00 -23.17
CA ASP A 170 11.86 7.68 -24.27
C ASP A 170 11.98 6.74 -25.49
#